data_AF-A0A848ZP73-F1
#
_entry.id   AF-A0A848ZP73-F1
#
_cell.length_a   1.000
_cell.length_b   1.000
_cell.length_c   1.000
_cell.angle_alpha   90.00
_cell.angle_beta   90.00
_cell.angle_gamma   90.00
#
_symmetry.space_group_name_H-M   'P 1'
#
loop_
_entity.id
_entity.type
_entity.pdbx_description
1 polymer ?
#
loop_
_entity_poly.entity_id
_entity_poly.type
_entity_poly.pdbx_seq_one_letter_code
_entity_poly.pdbx_strand_id
1 'polypeptide(L)'
;MEVESIPFKSTGYFSDLICDYLEGKESLQPFYERLPGIQRFKEQIAVKQSFPAAHRKVLYTVLGDQYKDIQMSGDTKVNISLLQEPSTFTVVTGHQLNLFTGPLYFLYKIISTINLTKQLKLSNPESNFVPIYWMATEDHDFHEINYFNYKGKKLQWNKKVSGAVGPLSTEGLEAIYDAFSNEMGNSVNANRLRELFKSAYLEHDNLTEATRYLANELFGEYGLVILDGNDRELKQLLVPYVEKDLLENKSFKKVSSTIDQLQALPENYGIQVNPREINYFYVIDGVRERLIERDGMFYVNDTSISFSKEAILDELKNYPERFSPNVVTRPLYQEVILPNLCYIGGGGELAYWLQLKEMFVAMKVPFPVLLLRNSALVITAKQKEKLQKMNIGLSDLFLKQSSFINKKIREISNIDID
;
A
#
# COMPACT_ATOMS: atom_id res chain seq x y z
N MET A 1 -6.63 -18.57 -21.15
CA MET A 1 -5.79 -17.36 -21.13
C MET A 1 -4.35 -17.84 -21.16
N GLU A 2 -3.57 -17.42 -22.14
CA GLU A 2 -2.14 -17.75 -22.21
C GLU A 2 -1.35 -16.79 -21.32
N VAL A 3 -0.31 -17.29 -20.65
CA VAL A 3 0.56 -16.51 -19.77
C VAL A 3 1.98 -16.61 -20.30
N GLU A 4 2.61 -15.46 -20.52
CA GLU A 4 4.01 -15.34 -20.91
C GLU A 4 4.73 -14.49 -19.86
N SER A 5 5.94 -14.90 -19.46
CA SER A 5 6.72 -14.24 -18.41
C SER A 5 7.95 -13.57 -18.98
N ILE A 6 8.24 -12.37 -18.50
CA ILE A 6 9.45 -11.60 -18.86
C ILE A 6 10.21 -11.32 -17.56
N PRO A 7 11.54 -11.58 -17.50
CA PRO A 7 12.34 -11.21 -16.34
C PRO A 7 12.24 -9.70 -16.05
N PHE A 8 12.06 -9.31 -14.79
CA PHE A 8 11.87 -7.92 -14.41
C PHE A 8 12.99 -6.99 -14.92
N LYS A 9 14.25 -7.44 -14.78
CA LYS A 9 15.44 -6.72 -15.25
C LYS A 9 15.41 -6.43 -16.75
N SER A 10 14.82 -7.33 -17.54
CA SER A 10 14.68 -7.17 -18.99
C SER A 10 13.62 -6.14 -19.40
N THR A 11 12.74 -5.73 -18.48
CA THR A 11 11.70 -4.73 -18.79
C THR A 11 12.20 -3.29 -18.72
N GLY A 12 13.25 -3.01 -17.93
CA GLY A 12 13.74 -1.64 -17.71
C GLY A 12 12.81 -0.72 -16.89
N TYR A 13 11.76 -1.25 -16.27
CA TYR A 13 10.79 -0.49 -15.47
C TYR A 13 11.07 -0.49 -13.96
N PHE A 14 12.02 -1.33 -13.50
CA PHE A 14 12.37 -1.47 -12.09
C PHE A 14 13.75 -0.86 -11.85
N SER A 15 13.92 -0.21 -10.71
CA SER A 15 15.22 0.33 -10.30
C SER A 15 16.20 -0.80 -10.01
N ASP A 16 17.49 -0.51 -10.15
CA ASP A 16 18.57 -1.48 -9.87
C ASP A 16 18.47 -2.04 -8.45
N LEU A 17 18.15 -1.19 -7.45
CA LEU A 17 17.90 -1.62 -6.07
C LEU A 17 16.87 -2.75 -5.97
N ILE A 18 15.79 -2.68 -6.75
CA ILE A 18 14.72 -3.68 -6.71
C ILE A 18 15.12 -4.92 -7.46
N CYS A 19 15.80 -4.79 -8.60
CA CYS A 19 16.35 -5.94 -9.30
C CYS A 19 17.35 -6.70 -8.42
N ASP A 20 18.26 -5.99 -7.77
CA ASP A 20 19.30 -6.57 -6.91
C ASP A 20 18.72 -7.19 -5.64
N TYR A 21 17.65 -6.60 -5.08
CA TYR A 21 16.88 -7.20 -3.99
C TYR A 21 16.24 -8.53 -4.41
N LEU A 22 15.59 -8.56 -5.58
CA LEU A 22 14.93 -9.78 -6.08
C LEU A 22 15.92 -10.88 -6.44
N GLU A 23 17.12 -10.51 -6.90
CA GLU A 23 18.24 -11.43 -7.16
C GLU A 23 18.91 -11.90 -5.86
N GLY A 24 18.59 -11.29 -4.71
CA GLY A 24 19.12 -11.67 -3.41
C GLY A 24 20.60 -11.29 -3.23
N LYS A 25 20.99 -10.14 -3.80
CA LYS A 25 22.37 -9.64 -3.73
C LYS A 25 22.85 -9.52 -2.29
N GLU A 26 24.03 -10.09 -2.02
CA GLU A 26 24.57 -10.23 -0.67
C GLU A 26 24.73 -8.88 0.06
N SER A 27 25.12 -7.83 -0.66
CA SER A 27 25.27 -6.48 -0.11
C SER A 27 23.97 -5.88 0.42
N LEU A 28 22.80 -6.39 -0.01
CA LEU A 28 21.50 -5.94 0.46
C LEU A 28 20.96 -6.72 1.66
N GLN A 29 21.60 -7.83 2.06
CA GLN A 29 21.13 -8.66 3.16
C GLN A 29 20.90 -7.89 4.47
N PRO A 30 21.74 -6.91 4.88
CA PRO A 30 21.52 -6.16 6.12
C PRO A 30 20.21 -5.36 6.17
N PHE A 31 19.59 -5.07 5.02
CA PHE A 31 18.44 -4.15 4.89
C PHE A 31 17.08 -4.86 4.86
N TYR A 32 17.06 -6.19 4.98
CA TYR A 32 15.83 -6.97 5.12
C TYR A 32 16.06 -8.16 6.04
N GLU A 33 14.99 -8.77 6.55
CA GLU A 33 15.13 -9.96 7.39
C GLU A 33 15.27 -11.22 6.53
N ARG A 34 14.36 -11.42 5.58
CA ARG A 34 14.27 -12.61 4.73
C ARG A 34 13.81 -12.26 3.32
N LEU A 35 14.30 -12.99 2.33
CA LEU A 35 13.73 -12.98 0.98
C LEU A 35 12.43 -13.80 0.94
N PRO A 36 11.48 -13.44 0.07
CA PRO A 36 10.26 -14.19 -0.11
C PRO A 36 10.53 -15.61 -0.62
N GLY A 37 9.85 -16.59 -0.05
CA GLY A 37 9.89 -17.98 -0.49
C GLY A 37 9.00 -18.84 0.40
N ILE A 38 8.16 -19.68 -0.21
CA ILE A 38 7.12 -20.42 0.51
C ILE A 38 7.68 -21.24 1.68
N GLN A 39 8.84 -21.90 1.52
CA GLN A 39 9.46 -22.65 2.61
C GLN A 39 9.99 -21.74 3.74
N ARG A 40 10.41 -20.51 3.41
CA ARG A 40 11.02 -19.55 4.35
C ARG A 40 9.99 -18.88 5.27
N PHE A 41 8.70 -18.97 4.93
CA PHE A 41 7.62 -18.42 5.77
C PHE A 41 7.44 -19.13 7.10
N LYS A 42 7.88 -20.38 7.25
CA LYS A 42 7.83 -21.12 8.52
C LYS A 42 8.57 -20.38 9.64
N GLU A 43 9.74 -19.84 9.32
CA GLU A 43 10.55 -19.10 10.27
C GLU A 43 9.94 -17.73 10.58
N GLN A 44 9.32 -17.07 9.59
CA GLN A 44 8.58 -15.82 9.83
C GLN A 44 7.36 -16.04 10.72
N ILE A 45 6.64 -17.16 10.55
CA ILE A 45 5.55 -17.58 11.42
C ILE A 45 6.04 -17.71 12.85
N ALA A 46 7.16 -18.42 13.08
CA ALA A 46 7.74 -18.59 14.42
C ALA A 46 8.08 -17.24 15.08
N VAL A 47 8.66 -16.29 14.34
CA VAL A 47 8.95 -14.94 14.85
C VAL A 47 7.64 -14.21 15.22
N LYS A 48 6.62 -14.27 14.36
CA LYS A 48 5.36 -13.53 14.53
C LYS A 48 4.39 -14.20 15.51
N GLN A 49 4.65 -15.43 15.98
CA GLN A 49 3.90 -16.05 17.09
C GLN A 49 3.93 -15.22 18.37
N SER A 50 4.95 -14.38 18.55
CA SER A 50 5.06 -13.44 19.68
C SER A 50 4.05 -12.28 19.63
N PHE A 51 3.22 -12.17 18.59
CA PHE A 51 2.24 -11.10 18.44
C PHE A 51 1.22 -11.10 19.59
N PRO A 52 1.02 -9.97 20.31
CA PRO A 52 0.24 -9.96 21.55
C PRO A 52 -1.25 -10.30 21.36
N ALA A 53 -1.79 -11.18 22.20
CA ALA A 53 -3.22 -11.52 22.20
C ALA A 53 -4.13 -10.29 22.45
N ALA A 54 -3.68 -9.34 23.28
CA ALA A 54 -4.41 -8.09 23.50
C ALA A 54 -4.57 -7.26 22.21
N HIS A 55 -3.55 -7.22 21.35
CA HIS A 55 -3.61 -6.50 20.09
C HIS A 55 -4.59 -7.19 19.11
N ARG A 56 -4.63 -8.52 19.11
CA ARG A 56 -5.62 -9.29 18.33
C ARG A 56 -7.05 -8.97 18.73
N LYS A 57 -7.31 -8.84 20.04
CA LYS A 57 -8.63 -8.46 20.56
C LYS A 57 -9.04 -7.07 20.08
N VAL A 58 -8.15 -6.09 20.17
CA VAL A 58 -8.41 -4.72 19.66
C VAL A 58 -8.70 -4.75 18.16
N LEU A 59 -7.85 -5.42 17.37
CA LEU A 59 -8.05 -5.55 15.92
C LEU A 59 -9.40 -6.18 15.57
N TYR A 60 -9.80 -7.26 16.26
CA TYR A 60 -11.09 -7.91 16.04
C TYR A 60 -12.27 -6.98 16.33
N THR A 61 -12.24 -6.29 17.47
CA THR A 61 -13.31 -5.35 17.85
C THR A 61 -13.45 -4.24 16.80
N VAL A 62 -12.34 -3.59 16.44
CA VAL A 62 -12.36 -2.50 15.45
C VAL A 62 -12.82 -2.98 14.09
N LEU A 63 -12.40 -4.16 13.63
CA LEU A 63 -12.91 -4.73 12.39
C LEU A 63 -14.41 -5.03 12.47
N GLY A 64 -14.92 -5.51 13.61
CA GLY A 64 -16.35 -5.68 13.82
C GLY A 64 -17.13 -4.38 13.62
N ASP A 65 -16.62 -3.28 14.20
CA ASP A 65 -17.23 -1.95 14.07
C ASP A 65 -17.13 -1.40 12.65
N GLN A 66 -15.97 -1.55 12.00
CA GLN A 66 -15.73 -1.09 10.63
C GLN A 66 -16.57 -1.82 9.58
N TYR A 67 -17.08 -3.02 9.90
CA TYR A 67 -17.91 -3.83 9.01
C TYR A 67 -19.40 -3.85 9.39
N LYS A 68 -19.82 -3.09 10.41
CA LYS A 68 -21.20 -3.14 10.96
C LYS A 68 -22.29 -2.90 9.91
N ASP A 69 -22.02 -2.00 8.95
CA ASP A 69 -22.97 -1.56 7.91
C ASP A 69 -22.64 -2.15 6.54
N ILE A 70 -21.75 -3.15 6.47
CA ILE A 70 -21.31 -3.77 5.21
C ILE A 70 -21.74 -5.22 5.16
N GLN A 71 -22.33 -5.61 4.03
CA GLN A 71 -22.63 -7.00 3.75
C GLN A 71 -21.34 -7.78 3.51
N MET A 72 -20.90 -8.51 4.54
CA MET A 72 -19.74 -9.39 4.47
C MET A 72 -20.10 -10.74 3.81
N SER A 73 -19.18 -11.24 2.99
CA SER A 73 -19.18 -12.64 2.56
C SER A 73 -18.98 -13.60 3.73
N GLY A 74 -19.29 -14.89 3.54
CA GLY A 74 -18.98 -15.92 4.53
C GLY A 74 -17.47 -16.00 4.83
N ASP A 75 -16.64 -15.98 3.79
CA ASP A 75 -15.19 -16.08 3.91
C ASP A 75 -14.57 -14.90 4.65
N THR A 76 -15.06 -13.67 4.42
CA THR A 76 -14.58 -12.47 5.14
C THR A 76 -14.96 -12.56 6.62
N LYS A 77 -16.18 -12.98 6.97
CA LYS A 77 -16.61 -13.18 8.37
C LYS A 77 -15.74 -14.21 9.10
N VAL A 78 -15.44 -15.33 8.42
CA VAL A 78 -14.55 -16.36 8.96
C VAL A 78 -13.15 -15.78 9.18
N ASN A 79 -12.60 -15.07 8.20
CA ASN A 79 -11.27 -14.49 8.31
C ASN A 79 -11.16 -13.45 9.44
N ILE A 80 -12.14 -12.57 9.60
CA ILE A 80 -12.18 -11.62 10.73
C ILE A 80 -12.20 -12.38 12.07
N SER A 81 -13.01 -13.42 12.18
CA SER A 81 -13.10 -14.23 13.41
C SER A 81 -11.77 -14.92 13.73
N LEU A 82 -11.10 -15.49 12.71
CA LEU A 82 -9.83 -16.17 12.87
C LEU A 82 -8.71 -15.26 13.37
N LEU A 83 -8.76 -13.94 13.18
CA LEU A 83 -7.70 -13.03 13.63
C LEU A 83 -7.48 -13.04 15.15
N GLN A 84 -8.47 -13.47 15.93
CA GLN A 84 -8.35 -13.68 17.37
C GLN A 84 -7.39 -14.83 17.72
N GLU A 85 -7.28 -15.82 16.84
CA GLU A 85 -6.52 -17.05 17.11
C GLU A 85 -5.00 -16.81 17.05
N PRO A 86 -4.22 -17.35 18.02
CA PRO A 86 -2.76 -17.22 18.02
C PRO A 86 -2.07 -17.80 16.77
N SER A 87 -2.68 -18.79 16.12
CA SER A 87 -2.19 -19.45 14.90
C SER A 87 -2.57 -18.73 13.61
N THR A 88 -3.23 -17.57 13.70
CA THR A 88 -3.61 -16.76 12.53
C THR A 88 -2.65 -15.61 12.31
N PHE A 89 -2.25 -15.45 11.05
CA PHE A 89 -1.36 -14.40 10.58
C PHE A 89 -1.96 -13.66 9.39
N THR A 90 -1.39 -12.51 9.05
CA THR A 90 -1.84 -11.70 7.92
C THR A 90 -0.80 -11.63 6.81
N VAL A 91 -1.29 -11.39 5.60
CA VAL A 91 -0.50 -10.88 4.46
C VAL A 91 -1.15 -9.58 4.07
N VAL A 92 -0.36 -8.51 3.99
CA VAL A 92 -0.88 -7.15 3.84
C VAL A 92 -0.41 -6.55 2.53
N THR A 93 -1.33 -5.92 1.82
CA THR A 93 -1.01 -4.88 0.84
C THR A 93 -1.79 -3.62 1.17
N GLY A 94 -1.37 -2.48 0.63
CA GLY A 94 -2.07 -1.22 0.82
C GLY A 94 -2.06 -0.37 -0.43
N HIS A 95 -3.04 0.53 -0.51
CA HIS A 95 -3.05 1.58 -1.51
C HIS A 95 -3.89 2.78 -1.06
N GLN A 96 -3.73 3.88 -1.79
CA GLN A 96 -4.57 5.06 -1.62
C GLN A 96 -5.99 4.78 -2.12
N LEU A 97 -6.90 5.67 -1.74
CA LEU A 97 -8.33 5.57 -2.07
C LEU A 97 -8.58 6.12 -3.48
N ASN A 98 -7.86 5.59 -4.48
CA ASN A 98 -7.99 6.06 -5.86
C ASN A 98 -9.42 5.86 -6.37
N LEU A 99 -9.95 6.90 -7.01
CA LEU A 99 -11.29 6.87 -7.58
C LEU A 99 -11.44 5.70 -8.56
N PHE A 100 -12.46 4.87 -8.32
CA PHE A 100 -12.80 3.70 -9.12
C PHE A 100 -11.60 2.77 -9.39
N THR A 101 -10.83 2.47 -8.34
CA THR A 101 -9.59 1.64 -8.31
C THR A 101 -8.35 2.29 -8.93
N GLY A 102 -8.51 3.40 -9.67
CA GLY A 102 -7.44 4.11 -10.36
C GLY A 102 -6.61 3.18 -11.25
N PRO A 103 -5.31 2.97 -10.93
CA PRO A 103 -4.44 2.12 -11.73
C PRO A 103 -4.67 0.62 -11.47
N LEU A 104 -4.50 -0.20 -12.51
CA LEU A 104 -4.69 -1.67 -12.44
C LEU A 104 -3.87 -2.37 -11.35
N TYR A 105 -2.77 -1.78 -10.92
CA TYR A 105 -1.97 -2.38 -9.86
C TYR A 105 -2.65 -2.35 -8.48
N PHE A 106 -3.70 -1.54 -8.27
CA PHE A 106 -4.61 -1.69 -7.12
C PHE A 106 -5.15 -3.13 -7.07
N LEU A 107 -5.69 -3.62 -8.19
CA LEU A 107 -6.25 -4.96 -8.31
C LEU A 107 -5.15 -6.02 -8.15
N TYR A 108 -4.00 -5.84 -8.81
CA TYR A 108 -2.91 -6.82 -8.78
C TYR A 108 -2.32 -7.01 -7.39
N LYS A 109 -2.20 -5.94 -6.60
CA LYS A 109 -1.79 -6.00 -5.19
C LYS A 109 -2.69 -6.92 -4.38
N ILE A 110 -4.00 -6.70 -4.47
CA ILE A 110 -5.00 -7.47 -3.72
C ILE A 110 -5.03 -8.93 -4.18
N ILE A 111 -5.00 -9.18 -5.49
CA ILE A 111 -4.94 -10.54 -6.05
C ILE A 111 -3.69 -11.28 -5.58
N SER A 112 -2.51 -10.63 -5.61
CA SER A 112 -1.26 -11.22 -5.09
C SER A 112 -1.37 -11.57 -3.60
N THR A 113 -2.04 -10.72 -2.82
CA THR A 113 -2.26 -10.92 -1.38
C THR A 113 -3.12 -12.15 -1.11
N ILE A 114 -4.29 -12.24 -1.77
CA ILE A 114 -5.20 -13.39 -1.67
C ILE A 114 -4.52 -14.68 -2.14
N ASN A 115 -3.74 -14.62 -3.22
CA ASN A 115 -3.08 -15.81 -3.73
C ASN A 115 -1.96 -16.29 -2.81
N LEU A 116 -1.21 -15.38 -2.17
CA LEU A 116 -0.18 -15.76 -1.22
C LEU A 116 -0.79 -16.43 0.01
N THR A 117 -1.90 -15.93 0.56
CA THR A 117 -2.54 -16.58 1.73
C THR A 117 -3.00 -18.00 1.42
N LYS A 118 -3.54 -18.24 0.22
CA LYS A 118 -3.90 -19.59 -0.25
C LYS A 118 -2.67 -20.51 -0.33
N GLN A 119 -1.56 -20.05 -0.90
CA GLN A 119 -0.33 -20.83 -0.99
C GLN A 119 0.28 -21.12 0.39
N LEU A 120 0.22 -20.16 1.30
CA LEU A 120 0.68 -20.32 2.67
C LEU A 120 -0.17 -21.33 3.44
N LYS A 121 -1.51 -21.30 3.27
CA LYS A 121 -2.41 -22.28 3.90
C LYS A 121 -2.13 -23.70 3.43
N LEU A 122 -1.88 -23.90 2.14
CA LEU A 122 -1.50 -25.21 1.60
C LEU A 122 -0.17 -25.72 2.18
N SER A 123 0.79 -24.83 2.37
CA SER A 123 2.15 -25.19 2.83
C SER A 123 2.29 -25.28 4.35
N ASN A 124 1.35 -24.68 5.10
CA ASN A 124 1.32 -24.63 6.56
C ASN A 124 -0.13 -24.84 7.07
N PRO A 125 -0.68 -26.06 6.99
CA PRO A 125 -2.09 -26.32 7.30
C PRO A 125 -2.52 -25.95 8.72
N GLU A 126 -1.60 -26.04 9.68
CA GLU A 126 -1.80 -25.73 11.11
C GLU A 126 -1.99 -24.23 11.42
N SER A 127 -1.72 -23.35 10.45
CA SER A 127 -1.86 -21.91 10.60
C SER A 127 -2.93 -21.36 9.66
N ASN A 128 -3.45 -20.18 9.99
CA ASN A 128 -4.40 -19.46 9.14
C ASN A 128 -3.76 -18.17 8.61
N PHE A 129 -4.20 -17.76 7.42
CA PHE A 129 -3.61 -16.63 6.71
C PHE A 129 -4.72 -15.75 6.15
N VAL A 130 -4.82 -14.53 6.68
CA VAL A 130 -5.88 -13.57 6.33
C VAL A 130 -5.32 -12.52 5.37
N PRO A 131 -5.90 -12.35 4.17
CA PRO A 131 -5.47 -11.31 3.24
C PRO A 131 -6.04 -9.96 3.71
N ILE A 132 -5.15 -8.99 3.94
CA ILE A 132 -5.51 -7.64 4.37
C ILE A 132 -5.26 -6.64 3.24
N TYR A 133 -6.26 -5.81 2.97
CA TYR A 133 -6.10 -4.58 2.21
C TYR A 133 -6.14 -3.38 3.17
N TRP A 134 -5.01 -2.67 3.29
CA TRP A 134 -4.88 -1.45 4.07
C TRP A 134 -5.31 -0.24 3.24
N MET A 135 -6.30 0.50 3.72
CA MET A 135 -6.72 1.77 3.14
C MET A 135 -5.86 2.91 3.67
N ALA A 136 -5.20 3.66 2.78
CA ALA A 136 -4.43 4.86 3.17
C ALA A 136 -5.34 6.09 3.34
N THR A 137 -6.32 5.99 4.25
CA THR A 137 -7.34 7.02 4.54
C THR A 137 -6.73 8.30 5.11
N GLU A 138 -5.61 8.19 5.82
CA GLU A 138 -4.89 9.30 6.44
C GLU A 138 -3.93 10.03 5.49
N ASP A 139 -3.84 9.62 4.23
CA ASP A 139 -3.08 10.37 3.23
C ASP A 139 -3.78 11.70 2.90
N HIS A 140 -3.07 12.61 2.25
CA HIS A 140 -3.53 13.96 1.88
C HIS A 140 -3.39 14.24 0.38
N ASP A 141 -2.74 13.35 -0.38
CA ASP A 141 -2.54 13.55 -1.81
C ASP A 141 -3.80 13.30 -2.62
N PHE A 142 -4.70 14.28 -2.61
CA PHE A 142 -5.92 14.26 -3.39
C PHE A 142 -5.66 14.21 -4.91
N HIS A 143 -4.54 14.78 -5.36
CA HIS A 143 -4.23 14.85 -6.79
C HIS A 143 -3.93 13.47 -7.39
N GLU A 144 -3.37 12.55 -6.59
CA GLU A 144 -3.13 11.17 -6.99
C GLU A 144 -4.41 10.33 -7.04
N ILE A 145 -5.42 10.64 -6.21
CA ILE A 145 -6.62 9.80 -6.07
C ILE A 145 -7.84 10.30 -6.84
N ASN A 146 -7.90 11.57 -7.24
CA ASN A 146 -9.12 12.20 -7.72
C ASN A 146 -9.53 11.86 -9.16
N TYR A 147 -8.92 10.84 -9.80
CA TYR A 147 -9.23 10.52 -11.18
C TYR A 147 -9.04 9.04 -11.53
N PHE A 148 -9.67 8.64 -12.63
CA PHE A 148 -9.32 7.43 -13.36
C PHE A 148 -9.37 7.69 -14.88
N ASN A 149 -8.80 6.76 -15.66
CA ASN A 149 -8.75 6.88 -17.11
C ASN A 149 -9.73 5.91 -17.77
N TYR A 150 -10.54 6.41 -18.70
CA TYR A 150 -11.44 5.59 -19.52
C TYR A 150 -11.27 5.95 -20.99
N LYS A 151 -10.90 4.97 -21.83
CA LYS A 151 -10.65 5.15 -23.29
C LYS A 151 -9.72 6.33 -23.62
N GLY A 152 -8.69 6.55 -22.80
CA GLY A 152 -7.74 7.65 -22.99
C GLY A 152 -8.22 9.02 -22.50
N LYS A 153 -9.44 9.12 -21.94
CA LYS A 153 -9.96 10.32 -21.28
C LYS A 153 -9.74 10.22 -19.77
N LYS A 154 -9.29 11.31 -19.15
CA LYS A 154 -9.16 11.44 -17.70
C LYS A 154 -10.48 11.93 -17.11
N LEU A 155 -11.15 11.11 -16.32
CA LEU A 155 -12.34 11.48 -15.55
C LEU A 155 -11.88 11.92 -14.17
N GLN A 156 -11.93 13.23 -13.90
CA GLN A 156 -11.32 13.84 -12.72
C GLN A 156 -12.37 14.56 -11.87
N TRP A 157 -12.41 14.21 -10.60
CA TRP A 157 -13.19 14.87 -9.56
C TRP A 157 -12.50 16.16 -9.11
N ASN A 158 -13.05 17.29 -9.51
CA ASN A 158 -12.51 18.60 -9.20
C ASN A 158 -13.12 19.13 -7.89
N LYS A 159 -12.40 18.94 -6.79
CA LYS A 159 -12.77 19.41 -5.45
C LYS A 159 -11.58 20.11 -4.80
N LYS A 160 -11.84 21.21 -4.08
CA LYS A 160 -10.85 21.78 -3.16
C LYS A 160 -10.98 21.04 -1.84
N VAL A 161 -9.88 20.48 -1.35
CA VAL A 161 -9.86 19.65 -0.15
C VAL A 161 -8.70 20.05 0.75
N SER A 162 -8.84 19.77 2.03
CA SER A 162 -7.78 19.89 3.04
C SER A 162 -7.84 18.68 3.97
N GLY A 163 -6.71 18.36 4.59
CA GLY A 163 -6.63 17.28 5.56
C GLY A 163 -6.54 15.89 4.92
N ALA A 164 -7.00 14.89 5.67
CA ALA A 164 -6.96 13.49 5.27
C ALA A 164 -8.01 13.17 4.19
N VAL A 165 -7.69 12.24 3.27
CA VAL A 165 -8.56 11.91 2.13
C VAL A 165 -9.75 11.03 2.52
N GLY A 166 -9.63 10.17 3.52
CA GLY A 166 -10.71 9.24 3.92
C GLY A 166 -12.02 9.94 4.28
N PRO A 167 -12.01 10.94 5.19
CA PRO A 167 -13.21 11.67 5.58
C PRO A 167 -13.79 12.60 4.51
N LEU A 168 -13.16 12.73 3.33
CA LEU A 168 -13.67 13.60 2.29
C LEU A 168 -15.06 13.15 1.84
N SER A 169 -16.00 14.09 1.86
CA SER A 169 -17.36 13.85 1.37
C SER A 169 -17.34 13.51 -0.12
N THR A 170 -18.10 12.48 -0.52
CA THR A 170 -18.31 12.03 -1.90
C THR A 170 -19.11 13.00 -2.77
N GLU A 171 -19.61 14.11 -2.19
CA GLU A 171 -20.33 15.15 -2.92
C GLU A 171 -19.56 15.64 -4.16
N GLY A 172 -20.28 15.68 -5.29
CA GLY A 172 -19.75 16.06 -6.60
C GLY A 172 -19.34 14.87 -7.48
N LEU A 173 -19.32 13.64 -6.95
CA LEU A 173 -19.05 12.44 -7.76
C LEU A 173 -20.20 12.09 -8.71
N GLU A 174 -21.40 12.64 -8.52
CA GLU A 174 -22.53 12.52 -9.47
C GLU A 174 -22.13 12.96 -10.88
N ALA A 175 -21.43 14.10 -11.00
CA ALA A 175 -20.97 14.60 -12.29
C ALA A 175 -19.97 13.65 -12.97
N ILE A 176 -19.18 12.91 -12.18
CA ILE A 176 -18.27 11.89 -12.69
C ILE A 176 -19.04 10.65 -13.13
N TYR A 177 -20.04 10.23 -12.35
CA TYR A 177 -20.94 9.15 -12.73
C TYR A 177 -21.65 9.45 -14.05
N ASP A 178 -22.18 10.65 -14.24
CA ASP A 178 -22.85 11.05 -15.48
C ASP A 178 -21.89 11.01 -16.68
N ALA A 179 -20.71 11.62 -16.55
CA ALA A 179 -19.70 11.62 -17.60
C ALA A 179 -19.24 10.19 -17.95
N PHE A 180 -19.03 9.35 -16.94
CA PHE A 180 -18.67 7.95 -17.11
C PHE A 180 -19.79 7.15 -17.79
N SER A 181 -21.04 7.33 -17.33
CA SER A 181 -22.21 6.61 -17.82
C SER A 181 -22.52 6.93 -19.29
N ASN A 182 -22.37 8.20 -19.69
CA ASN A 182 -22.59 8.66 -21.06
C ASN A 182 -21.55 8.11 -22.06
N GLU A 183 -20.31 7.89 -21.63
CA GLU A 183 -19.24 7.33 -22.47
C GLU A 183 -19.28 5.79 -22.56
N MET A 184 -20.01 5.16 -21.65
CA MET A 184 -20.22 3.72 -21.61
C MET A 184 -21.34 3.28 -22.55
N GLY A 185 -21.15 2.15 -23.23
CA GLY A 185 -22.22 1.52 -24.00
C GLY A 185 -23.28 0.84 -23.13
N ASN A 186 -24.15 0.05 -23.74
CA ASN A 186 -25.27 -0.62 -23.07
C ASN A 186 -25.03 -2.12 -22.83
N SER A 187 -23.77 -2.56 -22.77
CA SER A 187 -23.46 -3.96 -22.49
C SER A 187 -23.75 -4.32 -21.02
N VAL A 188 -23.93 -5.61 -20.73
CA VAL A 188 -24.11 -6.11 -19.35
C VAL A 188 -22.95 -5.67 -18.45
N ASN A 189 -21.72 -5.73 -18.94
CA ASN A 189 -20.55 -5.27 -18.17
C ASN A 189 -20.55 -3.76 -17.95
N ALA A 190 -21.01 -2.97 -18.92
CA ALA A 190 -21.13 -1.53 -18.76
C ALA A 190 -22.19 -1.18 -17.71
N ASN A 191 -23.36 -1.83 -17.73
CA ASN A 191 -24.38 -1.69 -16.68
C ASN A 191 -23.83 -2.05 -15.30
N ARG A 192 -23.10 -3.17 -15.19
CA ARG A 192 -22.50 -3.60 -13.92
C ARG A 192 -21.49 -2.58 -13.38
N LEU A 193 -20.65 -2.00 -14.24
CA LEU A 193 -19.67 -1.00 -13.82
C LEU A 193 -20.32 0.33 -13.43
N ARG A 194 -21.40 0.74 -14.11
CA ARG A 194 -22.21 1.89 -13.68
C ARG A 194 -22.80 1.66 -12.30
N GLU A 195 -23.43 0.52 -12.08
CA GLU A 195 -24.02 0.20 -10.77
C GLU A 195 -22.97 0.16 -9.68
N LEU A 196 -21.82 -0.50 -9.94
CA LEU A 196 -20.72 -0.54 -8.98
C LEU A 196 -20.21 0.86 -8.61
N PHE A 197 -20.06 1.77 -9.58
CA PHE A 197 -19.67 3.15 -9.30
C PHE A 197 -20.71 3.86 -8.45
N LYS A 198 -21.99 3.75 -8.83
CA LYS A 198 -23.10 4.39 -8.14
C LYS A 198 -23.19 3.92 -6.69
N SER A 199 -23.28 2.61 -6.46
CA SER A 199 -23.36 2.06 -5.11
C SER A 199 -22.14 2.39 -4.26
N ALA A 200 -20.94 2.39 -4.86
CA ALA A 200 -19.74 2.76 -4.12
C ALA A 200 -19.68 4.25 -3.76
N TYR A 201 -20.02 5.17 -4.65
CA TYR A 201 -19.69 6.59 -4.47
C TYR A 201 -20.89 7.50 -4.23
N LEU A 202 -22.09 7.10 -4.63
CA LEU A 202 -23.30 7.93 -4.52
C LEU A 202 -24.22 7.49 -3.38
N GLU A 203 -23.95 6.33 -2.79
CA GLU A 203 -24.74 5.74 -1.68
C GLU A 203 -23.94 5.70 -0.36
N HIS A 204 -22.80 6.41 -0.32
CA HIS A 204 -21.92 6.55 0.84
C HIS A 204 -21.49 7.99 1.03
N ASP A 205 -21.30 8.42 2.27
CA ASP A 205 -21.09 9.84 2.61
C ASP A 205 -19.64 10.30 2.40
N ASN A 206 -18.67 9.39 2.54
CA ASN A 206 -17.23 9.69 2.50
C ASN A 206 -16.41 8.66 1.72
N LEU A 207 -15.16 9.01 1.36
CA LEU A 207 -14.28 8.15 0.58
C LEU A 207 -13.85 6.87 1.32
N THR A 208 -13.75 6.89 2.65
CA THR A 208 -13.44 5.69 3.45
C THR A 208 -14.51 4.61 3.24
N GLU A 209 -15.78 4.95 3.41
CA GLU A 209 -16.91 4.04 3.23
C GLU A 209 -17.02 3.59 1.77
N ALA A 210 -16.94 4.55 0.83
CA ALA A 210 -17.02 4.27 -0.59
C ALA A 210 -15.95 3.29 -1.08
N THR A 211 -14.71 3.50 -0.65
CA THR A 211 -13.58 2.63 -1.04
C THR A 211 -13.69 1.26 -0.39
N ARG A 212 -14.13 1.19 0.87
CA ARG A 212 -14.35 -0.07 1.58
C ARG A 212 -15.43 -0.89 0.90
N TYR A 213 -16.56 -0.26 0.54
CA TYR A 213 -17.62 -0.91 -0.23
C TYR A 213 -17.08 -1.44 -1.56
N LEU A 214 -16.40 -0.60 -2.35
CA LEU A 214 -15.85 -0.98 -3.64
C LEU A 214 -14.90 -2.19 -3.54
N ALA A 215 -13.98 -2.18 -2.57
CA ALA A 215 -13.06 -3.29 -2.37
C ALA A 215 -13.78 -4.56 -1.87
N ASN A 216 -14.84 -4.43 -1.06
CA ASN A 216 -15.65 -5.55 -0.58
C ASN A 216 -16.43 -6.20 -1.73
N GLU A 217 -17.06 -5.41 -2.61
CA GLU A 217 -17.77 -5.93 -3.78
C GLU A 217 -16.85 -6.63 -4.78
N LEU A 218 -15.61 -6.15 -4.92
CA LEU A 218 -14.64 -6.74 -5.85
C LEU A 218 -13.98 -8.02 -5.30
N PHE A 219 -13.75 -8.09 -3.98
CA PHE A 219 -12.86 -9.11 -3.41
C PHE A 219 -13.34 -9.78 -2.12
N GLY A 220 -14.48 -9.37 -1.56
CA GLY A 220 -15.05 -9.93 -0.34
C GLY A 220 -15.35 -11.41 -0.47
N GLU A 221 -15.84 -11.87 -1.63
CA GLU A 221 -16.05 -13.30 -1.91
C GLU A 221 -14.78 -14.16 -1.81
N TYR A 222 -13.59 -13.55 -1.87
CA TYR A 222 -12.31 -14.23 -1.70
C TYR A 222 -11.73 -14.09 -0.28
N GLY A 223 -12.55 -13.64 0.67
CA GLY A 223 -12.18 -13.48 2.07
C GLY A 223 -11.28 -12.29 2.35
N LEU A 224 -11.22 -11.28 1.46
CA LEU A 224 -10.47 -10.06 1.73
C LEU A 224 -11.02 -9.36 2.98
N VAL A 225 -10.12 -8.96 3.87
CA VAL A 225 -10.42 -8.09 5.01
C VAL A 225 -9.80 -6.72 4.74
N ILE A 226 -10.62 -5.68 4.80
CA ILE A 226 -10.29 -4.30 4.49
C ILE A 226 -10.17 -3.56 5.81
N LEU A 227 -9.02 -2.92 6.03
CA LEU A 227 -8.70 -2.25 7.28
C LEU A 227 -8.46 -0.77 7.03
N ASP A 228 -9.17 0.06 7.79
CA ASP A 228 -8.80 1.46 7.99
C ASP A 228 -7.99 1.56 9.29
N GLY A 229 -6.75 2.08 9.20
CA GLY A 229 -5.89 2.28 10.35
C GLY A 229 -6.22 3.55 11.14
N ASN A 230 -7.09 4.42 10.64
CA ASN A 230 -7.48 5.66 11.30
C ASN A 230 -8.55 5.43 12.36
N ASP A 231 -8.22 4.66 13.39
CA ASP A 231 -9.11 4.30 14.50
C ASP A 231 -8.42 4.54 15.84
N ARG A 232 -9.14 5.11 16.80
CA ARG A 232 -8.61 5.47 18.12
C ARG A 232 -8.03 4.28 18.88
N GLU A 233 -8.72 3.15 18.90
CA GLU A 233 -8.28 1.97 19.66
C GLU A 233 -7.05 1.32 19.00
N LEU A 234 -6.98 1.30 17.66
CA LEU A 234 -5.76 0.87 16.96
C LEU A 234 -4.59 1.83 17.25
N LYS A 235 -4.82 3.14 17.22
CA LYS A 235 -3.80 4.17 17.48
C LYS A 235 -3.31 4.15 18.92
N GLN A 236 -4.14 3.72 19.88
CA GLN A 236 -3.71 3.51 21.25
C GLN A 236 -2.54 2.53 21.37
N LEU A 237 -2.47 1.51 20.50
CA LEU A 237 -1.36 0.56 20.44
C LEU A 237 -0.06 1.19 19.89
N LEU A 238 -0.18 2.29 19.13
CA LEU A 238 0.94 3.02 18.54
C LEU A 238 1.59 4.02 19.50
N VAL A 239 0.88 4.45 20.55
CA VAL A 239 1.33 5.49 21.51
C VAL A 239 2.78 5.31 21.99
N PRO A 240 3.23 4.12 22.45
CA PRO A 240 4.60 3.95 22.93
C PRO A 240 5.68 4.14 21.86
N TYR A 241 5.31 4.07 20.58
CA TYR A 241 6.20 4.28 19.44
C TYR A 241 6.21 5.74 19.00
N VAL A 242 5.05 6.41 19.01
CA VAL A 242 4.96 7.85 18.77
C VAL A 242 5.77 8.61 19.82
N GLU A 243 5.64 8.24 21.10
CA GLU A 243 6.39 8.85 22.20
C GLU A 243 7.91 8.77 21.98
N LYS A 244 8.43 7.61 21.56
CA LYS A 244 9.86 7.47 21.24
C LYS A 244 10.28 8.35 20.08
N ASP A 245 9.43 8.55 19.09
CA ASP A 245 9.76 9.41 17.95
C ASP A 245 9.74 10.89 18.35
N LEU A 246 8.75 11.31 19.14
CA LEU A 246 8.64 12.66 19.68
C LEU A 246 9.81 13.02 20.59
N LEU A 247 10.23 12.11 21.47
CA LEU A 247 11.20 12.41 22.53
C LEU A 247 12.64 12.04 22.18
N GLU A 248 12.85 11.05 21.32
CA GLU A 248 14.19 10.54 21.00
C GLU A 248 14.57 10.72 19.52
N ASN A 249 13.64 11.14 18.65
CA ASN A 249 13.77 11.12 17.18
C ASN A 249 14.27 9.76 16.68
N LYS A 250 13.75 8.69 17.26
CA LYS A 250 14.32 7.35 17.09
C LYS A 250 14.22 6.86 15.66
N SER A 251 13.09 7.13 14.98
CA SER A 251 12.91 6.74 13.58
C SER A 251 13.84 7.55 12.68
N PHE A 252 13.95 8.86 12.91
CA PHE A 252 14.87 9.73 12.18
C PHE A 252 16.30 9.22 12.18
N LYS A 253 16.85 8.98 13.38
CA LYS A 253 18.26 8.57 13.55
C LYS A 253 18.53 7.22 12.88
N LYS A 254 17.62 6.27 12.99
CA LYS A 254 17.81 4.91 12.47
C LYS A 254 17.60 4.80 10.97
N VAL A 255 16.61 5.51 10.43
CA VAL A 255 16.42 5.55 8.97
C VAL A 255 17.56 6.33 8.30
N SER A 256 18.02 7.44 8.88
CA SER A 256 19.18 8.18 8.36
C SER A 256 20.45 7.32 8.35
N SER A 257 20.72 6.57 9.43
CA SER A 257 21.82 5.59 9.49
C SER A 257 21.71 4.53 8.38
N THR A 258 20.50 4.02 8.12
CA THR A 258 20.27 3.03 7.06
C THR A 258 20.48 3.64 5.66
N ILE A 259 20.10 4.90 5.47
CA ILE A 259 20.34 5.66 4.23
C ILE A 259 21.84 5.79 3.96
N ASP A 260 22.61 6.22 4.96
CA ASP A 260 24.07 6.37 4.84
C ASP A 260 24.73 5.04 4.45
N GLN A 261 24.27 3.93 5.03
CA GLN A 261 24.75 2.59 4.69
C GLN A 261 24.42 2.17 3.25
N LEU A 262 23.20 2.45 2.77
CA LEU A 262 22.80 2.14 1.38
C LEU A 262 23.58 2.98 0.36
N GLN A 263 23.86 4.25 0.67
CA GLN A 263 24.65 5.14 -0.17
C GLN A 263 26.14 4.76 -0.20
N ALA A 264 26.64 4.18 0.89
CA ALA A 264 28.02 3.70 0.98
C ALA A 264 28.28 2.40 0.19
N LEU A 265 27.23 1.72 -0.31
CA LEU A 265 27.40 0.57 -1.19
C LEU A 265 27.96 0.97 -2.56
N PRO A 266 28.68 0.08 -3.27
CA PRO A 266 29.26 0.38 -4.58
C PRO A 266 28.25 0.87 -5.62
N GLU A 267 27.01 0.39 -5.54
CA GLU A 267 25.90 0.79 -6.42
C GLU A 267 25.34 2.18 -6.07
N ASN A 268 25.65 2.70 -4.88
CA ASN A 268 25.17 3.97 -4.34
C ASN A 268 23.65 4.11 -4.51
N TYR A 269 22.90 3.19 -3.89
CA TYR A 269 21.45 3.24 -3.95
C TYR A 269 20.97 4.52 -3.27
N GLY A 270 20.48 5.45 -4.08
CA GLY A 270 20.08 6.77 -3.62
C GLY A 270 18.94 6.74 -2.60
N ILE A 271 18.63 7.91 -2.05
CA ILE A 271 17.57 8.08 -1.07
C ILE A 271 16.21 7.77 -1.71
N GLN A 272 15.44 6.86 -1.09
CA GLN A 272 14.08 6.52 -1.52
C GLN A 272 13.04 7.34 -0.77
N VAL A 273 13.22 7.51 0.55
CA VAL A 273 12.44 8.42 1.39
C VAL A 273 13.33 9.16 2.38
N ASN A 274 13.01 10.43 2.65
CA ASN A 274 13.72 11.23 3.65
C ASN A 274 12.94 11.19 4.98
N PRO A 275 13.52 10.66 6.07
CA PRO A 275 12.90 10.78 7.37
C PRO A 275 12.95 12.24 7.86
N ARG A 276 12.03 12.58 8.74
CA ARG A 276 12.02 13.85 9.49
C ARG A 276 12.34 13.56 10.94
N GLU A 277 12.69 14.57 11.70
CA GLU A 277 12.95 14.47 13.14
C GLU A 277 11.74 13.89 13.88
N ILE A 278 10.54 14.34 13.50
CA ILE A 278 9.25 13.75 13.91
C ILE A 278 8.52 13.23 12.66
N ASN A 279 8.20 11.93 12.65
CA ASN A 279 7.60 11.25 11.51
C ASN A 279 6.08 11.07 11.67
N TYR A 280 5.43 12.03 12.31
CA TYR A 280 4.00 12.06 12.55
C TYR A 280 3.43 13.43 12.15
N PHE A 281 2.25 13.39 11.55
CA PHE A 281 1.37 14.54 11.37
C PHE A 281 0.40 14.62 12.54
N TYR A 282 -0.04 15.83 12.85
CA TYR A 282 -1.17 16.09 13.73
C TYR A 282 -2.41 16.39 12.88
N VAL A 283 -3.51 15.71 13.17
CA VAL A 283 -4.77 15.77 12.43
C VAL A 283 -5.89 16.22 13.35
N ILE A 284 -6.53 17.34 13.01
CA ILE A 284 -7.69 17.87 13.74
C ILE A 284 -8.52 18.74 12.80
N ASP A 285 -9.85 18.63 12.85
CA ASP A 285 -10.78 19.55 12.17
C ASP A 285 -10.44 19.89 10.70
N GLY A 286 -10.10 18.87 9.89
CA GLY A 286 -9.76 19.06 8.48
C GLY A 286 -8.35 19.63 8.21
N VAL A 287 -7.54 19.79 9.26
CA VAL A 287 -6.11 20.09 9.22
C VAL A 287 -5.32 18.79 9.33
N ARG A 288 -4.26 18.67 8.53
CA ARG A 288 -3.24 17.62 8.67
C ARG A 288 -1.88 18.24 8.44
N GLU A 289 -1.17 18.51 9.53
CA GLU A 289 0.08 19.25 9.47
C GLU A 289 1.20 18.54 10.23
N ARG A 290 2.44 18.83 9.83
CA ARG A 290 3.61 18.16 10.43
C ARG A 290 3.83 18.66 11.85
N LEU A 291 4.26 17.76 12.73
CA LEU A 291 4.79 18.16 14.04
C LEU A 291 6.27 18.55 13.91
N ILE A 292 6.65 19.66 14.54
CA ILE A 292 8.01 20.18 14.57
C ILE A 292 8.35 20.51 16.03
N GLU A 293 9.50 20.07 16.52
CA GLU A 293 10.01 20.46 17.82
C GLU A 293 11.02 21.60 17.67
N ARG A 294 10.91 22.62 18.54
CA ARG A 294 11.86 23.74 18.67
C ARG A 294 11.93 24.19 20.12
N ASP A 295 13.13 24.27 20.66
CA ASP A 295 13.41 24.79 22.00
C ASP A 295 12.58 24.13 23.11
N GLY A 296 12.32 22.81 23.01
CA GLY A 296 11.54 22.03 23.97
C GLY A 296 10.02 22.11 23.81
N MET A 297 9.54 22.82 22.78
CA MET A 297 8.11 22.97 22.45
C MET A 297 7.79 22.28 21.12
N PHE A 298 6.60 21.68 21.03
CA PHE A 298 6.12 21.02 19.83
C PHE A 298 5.08 21.90 19.14
N TYR A 299 5.24 22.11 17.84
CA TYR A 299 4.37 22.94 17.02
C TYR A 299 3.72 22.10 15.93
N VAL A 300 2.43 22.32 15.73
CA VAL A 300 1.76 21.85 14.52
C VAL A 300 2.02 22.90 13.44
N ASN A 301 2.82 22.53 12.44
CA ASN A 301 3.30 23.41 11.39
C ASN A 301 2.16 24.20 10.74
N ASP A 302 2.42 25.47 10.39
CA ASP A 302 1.46 26.37 9.74
C ASP A 302 0.12 26.57 10.50
N THR A 303 0.10 26.31 11.81
CA THR A 303 -1.04 26.60 12.69
C THR A 303 -0.62 27.34 13.96
N SER A 304 -1.60 27.76 14.77
CA SER A 304 -1.36 28.30 16.11
C SER A 304 -1.26 27.23 17.21
N ILE A 305 -1.34 25.94 16.87
CA ILE A 305 -1.36 24.86 17.86
C ILE A 305 0.07 24.53 18.28
N SER A 306 0.30 24.54 19.60
CA SER A 306 1.58 24.18 20.19
C SER A 306 1.40 23.49 21.53
N PHE A 307 2.36 22.65 21.90
CA PHE A 307 2.34 21.86 23.12
C PHE A 307 3.70 21.94 23.83
N SER A 308 3.68 21.98 25.16
CA SER A 308 4.86 21.55 25.92
C SER A 308 5.08 20.06 25.77
N LYS A 309 6.23 19.56 26.24
CA LYS A 309 6.50 18.14 26.29
C LYS A 309 5.44 17.35 27.06
N GLU A 310 5.02 17.83 28.23
CA GLU A 310 3.99 17.16 29.04
C GLU A 310 2.64 17.20 28.32
N ALA A 311 2.28 18.35 27.75
CA ALA A 311 1.02 18.54 27.05
C ALA A 311 0.89 17.66 25.79
N ILE A 312 1.96 17.48 25.00
CA ILE A 312 1.88 16.61 23.81
C ILE A 312 1.76 15.12 24.19
N LEU A 313 2.35 14.71 25.31
CA LEU A 313 2.23 13.33 25.80
C LEU A 313 0.83 13.06 26.35
N ASP A 314 0.25 14.03 27.07
CA ASP A 314 -1.15 13.96 27.49
C ASP A 314 -2.11 13.96 26.29
N GLU A 315 -1.84 14.79 25.29
CA GLU A 315 -2.61 14.82 24.03
C GLU A 315 -2.53 13.48 23.30
N LEU A 316 -1.32 12.90 23.15
CA LEU A 316 -1.10 11.59 22.55
C LEU A 316 -1.82 10.46 23.29
N LYS A 317 -1.87 10.52 24.62
CA LYS A 317 -2.54 9.51 25.43
C LYS A 317 -4.07 9.62 25.33
N ASN A 318 -4.61 10.83 25.25
CA ASN A 318 -6.05 11.06 25.29
C ASN A 318 -6.71 11.05 23.89
N TYR A 319 -5.96 11.42 22.85
CA TYR A 319 -6.41 11.56 21.46
C TYR A 319 -5.39 10.95 20.47
N PRO A 320 -5.06 9.66 20.57
CA PRO A 320 -4.03 9.04 19.73
C PRO A 320 -4.41 9.05 18.23
N GLU A 321 -5.69 9.11 17.89
CA GLU A 321 -6.20 9.25 16.52
C GLU A 321 -5.76 10.53 15.82
N ARG A 322 -5.37 11.57 16.58
CA ARG A 322 -4.85 12.82 16.01
C ARG A 322 -3.40 12.68 15.52
N PHE A 323 -2.70 11.59 15.85
CA PHE A 323 -1.32 11.36 15.46
C PHE A 323 -1.25 10.40 14.28
N SER A 324 -1.07 10.97 13.08
CA SER A 324 -1.05 10.25 11.83
C SER A 324 0.39 9.92 11.41
N PRO A 325 0.76 8.64 11.22
CA PRO A 325 2.10 8.29 10.79
C PRO A 325 2.34 8.75 9.35
N ASN A 326 3.55 9.23 9.06
CA ASN A 326 3.97 9.47 7.68
C ASN A 326 4.44 8.15 7.02
N VAL A 327 4.96 8.27 5.80
CA VAL A 327 5.52 7.15 5.01
C VAL A 327 6.57 6.30 5.76
N VAL A 328 7.33 6.86 6.69
CA VAL A 328 8.36 6.17 7.49
C VAL A 328 7.74 5.32 8.60
N THR A 329 6.80 5.87 9.35
CA THR A 329 6.23 5.21 10.55
C THR A 329 4.94 4.45 10.28
N ARG A 330 4.30 4.62 9.12
CA ARG A 330 3.12 3.83 8.73
C ARG A 330 3.45 2.34 8.62
N PRO A 331 4.59 1.92 8.05
CA PRO A 331 5.12 0.56 8.13
C PRO A 331 5.18 0.01 9.55
N LEU A 332 5.74 0.77 10.48
CA LEU A 332 5.80 0.37 11.88
C LEU A 332 4.40 0.17 12.45
N TYR A 333 3.48 1.11 12.20
CA TYR A 333 2.12 1.05 12.70
C TYR A 333 1.38 -0.22 12.27
N GLN A 334 1.47 -0.57 10.98
CA GLN A 334 0.89 -1.82 10.47
C GLN A 334 1.43 -3.05 11.20
N GLU A 335 2.74 -3.13 11.42
CA GLU A 335 3.34 -4.30 12.06
C GLU A 335 3.09 -4.38 13.56
N VAL A 336 2.73 -3.26 14.19
CA VAL A 336 2.29 -3.17 15.59
C VAL A 336 0.85 -3.70 15.77
N ILE A 337 -0.04 -3.40 14.84
CA ILE A 337 -1.47 -3.76 14.96
C ILE A 337 -1.85 -5.06 14.23
N LEU A 338 -0.98 -5.57 13.35
CA LEU A 338 -1.23 -6.81 12.60
C LEU A 338 -0.18 -7.90 12.91
N PRO A 339 -0.60 -9.17 13.03
CA PRO A 339 0.29 -10.33 13.00
C PRO A 339 0.76 -10.60 11.54
N ASN A 340 1.29 -9.58 10.87
CA ASN A 340 1.70 -9.64 9.47
C ASN A 340 2.99 -10.43 9.26
N LEU A 341 2.97 -11.30 8.25
CA LEU A 341 4.14 -12.04 7.80
C LEU A 341 4.79 -11.37 6.60
N CYS A 342 4.00 -10.76 5.73
CA CYS A 342 4.48 -10.24 4.46
C CYS A 342 3.76 -8.97 4.04
N TYR A 343 4.55 -7.96 3.69
CA TYR A 343 4.06 -6.80 2.97
C TYR A 343 4.25 -7.00 1.46
N ILE A 344 3.15 -6.88 0.71
CA ILE A 344 3.16 -6.91 -0.75
C ILE A 344 3.03 -5.48 -1.27
N GLY A 345 4.06 -4.99 -1.97
CA GLY A 345 4.12 -3.62 -2.49
C GLY A 345 4.71 -3.53 -3.90
N GLY A 346 4.69 -2.34 -4.48
CA GLY A 346 5.41 -2.01 -5.70
C GLY A 346 6.91 -1.76 -5.47
N GLY A 347 7.66 -1.53 -6.55
CA GLY A 347 9.11 -1.31 -6.48
C GLY A 347 9.49 -0.12 -5.62
N GLY A 348 8.83 1.03 -5.79
CA GLY A 348 9.10 2.21 -4.94
C GLY A 348 8.77 1.98 -3.46
N GLU A 349 7.74 1.19 -3.17
CA GLU A 349 7.40 0.85 -1.78
C GLU A 349 8.48 -0.02 -1.16
N LEU A 350 8.84 -1.12 -1.84
CA LEU A 350 9.88 -2.04 -1.38
C LEU A 350 11.21 -1.30 -1.17
N ALA A 351 11.55 -0.37 -2.05
CA ALA A 351 12.76 0.42 -1.99
C ALA A 351 12.86 1.25 -0.69
N TYR A 352 11.80 1.97 -0.31
CA TYR A 352 11.82 2.70 0.96
C TYR A 352 11.71 1.76 2.17
N TRP A 353 11.03 0.61 2.07
CA TRP A 353 10.97 -0.35 3.18
C TRP A 353 12.36 -0.85 3.58
N LEU A 354 13.27 -1.05 2.62
CA LEU A 354 14.67 -1.42 2.91
C LEU A 354 15.40 -0.38 3.78
N GLN A 355 15.00 0.90 3.73
CA GLN A 355 15.56 1.96 4.57
C GLN A 355 15.06 1.89 6.02
N LEU A 356 14.08 1.04 6.33
CA LEU A 356 13.41 1.01 7.64
C LEU A 356 13.95 -0.07 8.58
N LYS A 357 14.83 -0.96 8.10
CA LYS A 357 15.22 -2.17 8.83
C LYS A 357 15.78 -1.88 10.24
N GLU A 358 16.70 -0.92 10.36
CA GLU A 358 17.27 -0.56 11.67
C GLU A 358 16.24 0.09 12.60
N MET A 359 15.27 0.84 12.06
CA MET A 359 14.19 1.43 12.85
C MET A 359 13.34 0.33 13.49
N PHE A 360 12.97 -0.70 12.74
CA PHE A 360 12.21 -1.85 13.28
C PHE A 360 12.97 -2.58 14.38
N VAL A 361 14.27 -2.81 14.20
CA VAL A 361 15.13 -3.40 15.24
C VAL A 361 15.15 -2.52 16.49
N ALA A 362 15.34 -1.21 16.34
CA ALA A 362 15.38 -0.26 17.45
C ALA A 362 14.02 -0.13 18.18
N MET A 363 12.91 -0.32 17.45
CA MET A 363 11.55 -0.32 17.98
C MET A 363 11.13 -1.68 18.54
N LYS A 364 11.95 -2.73 18.39
CA LYS A 364 11.67 -4.12 18.81
C LYS A 364 10.39 -4.68 18.17
N VAL A 365 10.16 -4.32 16.91
CA VAL A 365 9.05 -4.86 16.11
C VAL A 365 9.63 -5.75 15.01
N PRO A 366 9.15 -7.01 14.86
CA PRO A 366 9.61 -7.87 13.79
C PRO A 366 9.39 -7.23 12.41
N PHE A 367 10.44 -7.24 11.59
CA PHE A 367 10.37 -6.77 10.20
C PHE A 367 9.69 -7.85 9.33
N PRO A 368 8.71 -7.49 8.47
CA PRO A 368 8.00 -8.47 7.64
C PRO A 368 8.85 -8.91 6.44
N VAL A 369 8.45 -10.00 5.81
CA VAL A 369 8.94 -10.36 4.47
C VAL A 369 8.41 -9.33 3.48
N LEU A 370 9.27 -8.78 2.62
CA LEU A 370 8.83 -7.89 1.55
C LEU A 370 8.65 -8.71 0.27
N LEU A 371 7.54 -8.53 -0.42
CA LEU A 371 7.27 -9.19 -1.68
C LEU A 371 6.87 -8.16 -2.73
N LEU A 372 7.58 -8.16 -3.86
CA LEU A 372 7.16 -7.38 -5.00
C LEU A 372 5.85 -7.98 -5.55
N ARG A 373 4.81 -7.16 -5.65
CA ARG A 373 3.54 -7.55 -6.30
C ARG A 373 3.79 -8.03 -7.73
N ASN A 374 2.87 -8.83 -8.26
CA ASN A 374 2.89 -9.14 -9.68
C ASN A 374 2.71 -7.85 -10.51
N SER A 375 3.36 -7.82 -11.67
CA SER A 375 3.15 -6.81 -12.71
C SER A 375 2.67 -7.51 -13.96
N ALA A 376 1.50 -7.12 -14.47
CA ALA A 376 0.85 -7.78 -15.58
C ALA A 376 0.40 -6.75 -16.64
N LEU A 377 0.63 -7.09 -17.90
CA LEU A 377 0.09 -6.39 -19.06
C LEU A 377 -0.98 -7.29 -19.69
N VAL A 378 -2.22 -6.80 -19.76
CA VAL A 378 -3.30 -7.52 -20.43
C VAL A 378 -3.33 -7.09 -21.90
N ILE A 379 -3.16 -8.06 -22.79
CA ILE A 379 -3.28 -7.86 -24.24
C ILE A 379 -4.46 -8.67 -24.77
N THR A 380 -5.19 -8.10 -25.72
CA THR A 380 -6.26 -8.80 -26.43
C THR A 380 -5.69 -9.73 -27.50
N ALA A 381 -6.45 -10.75 -27.89
CA ALA A 381 -6.07 -11.65 -28.98
C ALA A 381 -5.75 -10.88 -30.28
N LYS A 382 -6.53 -9.83 -30.59
CA LYS A 382 -6.30 -8.95 -31.74
C LYS A 382 -4.97 -8.18 -31.64
N GLN A 383 -4.59 -7.71 -30.45
CA GLN A 383 -3.29 -7.08 -30.23
C GLN A 383 -2.16 -8.09 -30.41
N LYS A 384 -2.28 -9.31 -29.85
CA LYS A 384 -1.30 -10.39 -30.03
C LYS A 384 -1.12 -10.76 -31.50
N GLU A 385 -2.20 -10.97 -32.25
CA GLU A 385 -2.14 -11.26 -33.69
C GLU A 385 -1.47 -10.12 -34.48
N LYS A 386 -1.77 -8.86 -34.13
CA LYS A 386 -1.13 -7.70 -34.75
C LYS A 386 0.38 -7.67 -34.50
N LEU A 387 0.81 -7.95 -33.26
CA LEU A 387 2.23 -8.03 -32.91
C LEU A 387 2.95 -9.14 -33.69
N GLN A 388 2.32 -10.30 -33.83
CA GLN A 388 2.83 -11.41 -34.64
C GLN A 388 2.97 -11.02 -36.12
N LYS A 389 1.94 -10.41 -36.72
CA LYS A 389 1.99 -9.92 -38.12
C LYS A 389 3.06 -8.86 -38.35
N MET A 390 3.39 -8.07 -37.32
CA MET A 390 4.43 -7.05 -37.37
C MET A 390 5.81 -7.57 -36.95
N ASN A 391 5.94 -8.86 -36.62
CA ASN A 391 7.17 -9.45 -36.07
C ASN A 391 7.74 -8.64 -34.88
N ILE A 392 6.87 -8.27 -33.94
CA ILE A 392 7.20 -7.54 -32.72
C ILE A 392 7.13 -8.51 -31.53
N GLY A 393 8.22 -8.64 -30.78
CA GLY A 393 8.25 -9.45 -29.57
C GLY A 393 7.52 -8.77 -28.41
N LEU A 394 7.00 -9.53 -27.44
CA LEU A 394 6.32 -8.93 -26.29
C LEU A 394 7.26 -8.07 -25.42
N SER A 395 8.54 -8.42 -25.33
CA SER A 395 9.55 -7.61 -24.64
C SER A 395 9.76 -6.24 -25.27
N ASP A 396 9.50 -6.09 -26.57
CA ASP A 396 9.62 -4.81 -27.27
C ASP A 396 8.59 -3.79 -26.79
N LEU A 397 7.45 -4.24 -26.25
CA LEU A 397 6.41 -3.37 -25.71
C LEU A 397 6.87 -2.59 -24.48
N PHE A 398 7.96 -3.03 -23.83
CA PHE A 398 8.53 -2.38 -22.66
C PHE A 398 9.61 -1.36 -23.02
N LEU A 399 10.05 -1.31 -24.28
CA LEU A 399 11.03 -0.33 -24.72
C LEU A 399 10.41 1.08 -24.77
N LYS A 400 11.22 2.08 -24.50
CA LYS A 400 10.87 3.47 -24.84
C LYS A 400 10.62 3.57 -26.34
N GLN A 401 9.65 4.38 -26.74
CA GLN A 401 9.23 4.50 -28.14
C GLN A 401 10.40 4.81 -29.09
N SER A 402 11.32 5.70 -28.71
CA SER A 402 12.53 6.01 -29.49
C SER A 402 13.46 4.81 -29.62
N SER A 403 13.71 4.08 -28.53
CA SER A 403 14.52 2.85 -28.53
C SER A 403 13.90 1.76 -29.41
N PHE A 404 12.58 1.60 -29.35
CA PHE A 404 11.85 0.65 -30.19
C PHE A 404 11.94 1.01 -31.68
N ILE A 405 11.74 2.29 -32.02
CA ILE A 405 11.87 2.78 -33.40
C ILE A 405 13.29 2.53 -33.92
N ASN A 406 14.32 2.87 -33.13
CA ASN A 406 15.72 2.65 -33.52
C ASN A 406 16.03 1.16 -33.73
N LYS A 407 15.54 0.28 -32.84
CA LYS A 407 15.66 -1.17 -33.01
C LYS A 407 15.06 -1.62 -34.34
N LYS A 408 13.84 -1.16 -34.66
CA LYS A 408 13.16 -1.53 -35.91
C LYS A 408 13.84 -0.95 -37.16
N ILE A 409 14.34 0.28 -37.10
CA ILE A 409 15.11 0.86 -38.20
C ILE A 409 16.37 0.02 -38.47
N ARG A 410 17.11 -0.38 -37.43
CA ARG A 410 18.30 -1.24 -37.58
C ARG A 410 17.98 -2.63 -38.12
N GLU A 411 16.85 -3.23 -37.72
CA GLU A 411 16.41 -4.53 -38.23
C GLU A 411 16.02 -4.51 -39.72
N ILE A 412 15.58 -3.35 -40.24
CA ILE A 412 15.08 -3.20 -41.61
C ILE A 412 16.12 -2.53 -42.53
N SER A 413 17.08 -1.79 -41.97
CA SER A 413 18.12 -1.10 -42.71
C SER A 413 19.12 -2.08 -43.32
N ASN A 414 19.35 -1.99 -44.63
CA ASN A 414 20.45 -2.67 -45.32
C ASN A 414 21.78 -1.91 -45.23
N ILE A 415 21.82 -0.80 -44.48
CA ILE A 415 22.99 0.03 -44.28
C ILE A 415 23.44 -0.20 -42.84
N ASP A 416 24.70 -0.66 -42.68
CA ASP A 416 25.39 -0.66 -41.39
C ASP A 416 25.60 0.80 -40.99
N ILE A 417 24.89 1.24 -39.95
CA ILE A 417 25.05 2.57 -39.37
C ILE A 417 25.78 2.34 -38.05
N ASP A 418 27.10 2.57 -38.07
CA ASP A 418 28.01 2.56 -36.91
C ASP A 418 27.57 3.54 -35.81
#